data_AF-A0AA50RH34-F1
#
_entry.id   AF-A0AA50RH34-F1
#
_cell.length_a   1.000
_cell.length_b   1.000
_cell.length_c   1.000
_cell.angle_alpha   90.00
_cell.angle_beta   90.00
_cell.angle_gamma   90.00
#
_symmetry.space_group_name_H-M   'P 1'
#
loop_
_entity.id
_entity.type
_entity.pdbx_description
1 polymer ?
#
loop_
_entity_poly.entity_id
_entity_poly.type
_entity_poly.pdbx_seq_one_letter_code
_entity_poly.pdbx_strand_id
1 'polypeptide(L)'
;RDPTYFSPVLNYLRHGKLVINNDIAEEGVLEEAEFYNITELIKLIKERISQRETGPSKDSKNHVYRVLQFHEEELTQMVSSMSDGWKFEQLINIGSQYNYGNEEHAEFLCIVSRECGSNPNATDIEPTDRA
;
A
#
# COMPACT_ATOMS: atom_id res chain seq x y z
N ARG A 1 0.99 -19.69 35.48
CA ARG A 1 0.56 -20.59 34.39
C ARG A 1 -0.92 -20.81 34.54
N ASP A 2 -1.69 -20.33 33.57
CA ASP A 2 -3.15 -20.40 33.54
C ASP A 2 -3.57 -21.53 32.59
N PRO A 3 -4.38 -22.51 33.03
CA PRO A 3 -4.79 -23.62 32.17
C PRO A 3 -5.54 -23.18 30.91
N THR A 4 -6.14 -21.98 30.92
CA THR A 4 -6.91 -21.43 29.80
C THR A 4 -6.02 -21.13 28.61
N TYR A 5 -4.83 -20.56 28.83
CA TYR A 5 -3.86 -20.21 27.78
C TYR A 5 -3.04 -21.41 27.29
N PHE A 6 -3.04 -22.52 28.02
CA PHE A 6 -2.32 -23.73 27.62
C PHE A 6 -3.07 -24.55 26.55
N SER A 7 -4.40 -24.45 26.49
CA SER A 7 -5.22 -25.24 25.55
C SER A 7 -4.81 -25.02 24.07
N PRO A 8 -4.60 -23.77 23.59
CA PRO A 8 -4.08 -23.53 22.23
C PRO A 8 -2.69 -24.12 21.98
N VAL A 9 -1.79 -24.06 22.98
CA VAL A 9 -0.44 -24.62 22.90
C VAL A 9 -0.49 -26.14 22.72
N LEU A 10 -1.34 -26.81 23.51
CA LEU A 10 -1.53 -28.25 23.42
C LEU A 10 -2.10 -28.67 22.05
N ASN A 11 -3.07 -27.91 21.55
CA ASN A 11 -3.66 -28.15 20.23
C ASN A 11 -2.64 -27.96 19.10
N TYR A 12 -1.80 -26.93 19.19
CA TYR A 12 -0.69 -26.75 18.25
C TYR A 12 0.25 -27.96 18.23
N LEU A 13 0.61 -28.52 19.38
CA LEU A 13 1.45 -29.73 19.43
C LEU A 13 0.76 -30.98 18.86
N ARG A 14 -0.57 -31.06 18.92
CA ARG A 14 -1.34 -32.19 18.38
C ARG A 14 -1.43 -32.19 16.86
N HIS A 15 -1.63 -31.02 16.24
CA HIS A 15 -1.96 -30.94 14.81
C HIS A 15 -1.16 -29.89 14.03
N GLY A 16 -0.24 -29.16 14.66
CA GLY A 16 0.65 -28.20 14.02
C GLY A 16 -0.03 -26.92 13.52
N LYS A 17 -1.22 -26.58 14.02
CA LYS A 17 -1.97 -25.38 13.59
C LYS A 17 -2.28 -24.49 14.78
N LEU A 18 -2.08 -23.18 14.62
CA LEU A 18 -2.45 -22.19 15.62
C LEU A 18 -3.97 -21.94 15.56
N VAL A 19 -4.68 -22.32 16.62
CA VAL A 19 -6.12 -22.08 16.77
C VAL A 19 -6.34 -21.43 18.13
N ILE A 20 -6.71 -20.15 18.13
CA ILE A 20 -7.03 -19.37 19.33
C ILE A 20 -8.47 -18.88 19.17
N ASN A 21 -9.29 -19.10 20.20
CA ASN A 21 -10.66 -18.59 20.24
C ASN A 21 -10.66 -17.10 20.61
N ASN A 22 -11.66 -16.35 20.14
CA ASN A 22 -11.73 -14.89 20.32
C ASN A 22 -11.89 -14.43 21.78
N ASP A 23 -12.25 -15.33 22.69
CA ASP A 23 -12.40 -15.09 24.13
C ASP A 23 -11.08 -15.19 24.91
N ILE A 24 -10.01 -15.63 24.25
CA ILE A 24 -8.70 -15.82 24.87
C ILE A 24 -7.74 -14.73 24.37
N ALA A 25 -7.09 -14.04 25.31
CA ALA A 25 -6.03 -13.08 24.98
C ALA A 25 -4.81 -13.80 24.38
N GLU A 26 -4.40 -13.37 23.19
CA GLU A 26 -3.27 -13.95 22.44
C GLU A 26 -1.94 -13.75 23.19
N GLU A 27 -1.84 -12.70 24.00
CA GLU A 27 -0.71 -12.38 24.87
C GLU A 27 -0.50 -13.49 25.93
N GLY A 28 -1.57 -14.00 26.53
CA GLY A 28 -1.47 -15.09 27.50
C GLY A 28 -1.04 -16.41 26.84
N VAL A 29 -1.48 -16.66 25.61
CA VAL A 29 -1.03 -17.82 24.82
C VAL A 29 0.45 -17.68 24.45
N LEU A 30 0.89 -16.46 24.14
CA LEU A 30 2.29 -16.16 23.85
C LEU A 30 3.19 -16.46 25.06
N GLU A 31 2.79 -16.03 26.26
CA GLU A 31 3.53 -16.31 27.51
C GLU A 31 3.71 -17.82 27.73
N GLU A 32 2.66 -18.63 27.52
CA GLU A 32 2.77 -20.08 27.65
C GLU A 32 3.67 -20.68 26.54
N ALA A 33 3.57 -20.20 25.30
CA ALA A 33 4.44 -20.66 24.21
C ALA A 33 5.93 -20.35 24.46
N GLU A 34 6.23 -19.18 25.03
CA GLU A 34 7.58 -18.80 25.47
C GLU A 34 8.06 -19.65 26.66
N PHE A 35 7.18 -19.93 27.62
CA PHE A 35 7.48 -20.79 28.75
C PHE A 35 7.89 -22.22 28.32
N TYR A 36 7.17 -22.82 27.37
CA TYR A 36 7.50 -24.15 26.83
C TYR A 36 8.54 -24.09 25.70
N ASN A 37 9.03 -22.89 25.35
CA ASN A 37 10.04 -22.63 24.32
C ASN A 37 9.70 -23.26 22.95
N ILE A 38 8.45 -23.11 22.50
CA ILE A 38 7.99 -23.63 21.20
C ILE A 38 8.19 -22.54 20.14
N THR A 39 9.40 -22.46 19.56
CA THR A 39 9.84 -21.34 18.72
C THR A 39 8.91 -21.03 17.53
N GLU A 40 8.47 -22.06 16.80
CA GLU A 40 7.55 -21.89 15.66
C GLU A 40 6.19 -21.32 16.10
N LEU A 41 5.68 -21.76 17.26
CA LEU A 41 4.42 -21.27 17.82
C LEU A 41 4.55 -19.81 18.27
N ILE A 42 5.65 -19.47 18.95
CA ILE A 42 5.97 -18.10 19.37
C ILE A 42 5.96 -17.16 18.15
N LYS A 43 6.59 -17.58 17.05
CA LYS A 43 6.62 -16.81 15.80
C LYS A 43 5.20 -16.58 15.25
N LEU A 44 4.39 -17.65 15.15
CA LEU A 44 3.03 -17.57 14.63
C LEU A 44 2.12 -16.67 15.48
N ILE A 45 2.26 -16.71 16.81
CA ILE A 45 1.46 -15.87 17.71
C ILE A 45 1.87 -14.40 17.61
N LYS A 46 3.18 -14.10 17.58
CA LYS A 46 3.67 -12.72 17.39
C LYS A 46 3.23 -12.14 16.06
N GLU A 47 3.27 -12.95 14.99
CA GLU A 47 2.76 -12.54 13.68
C GLU A 47 1.25 -12.23 13.72
N ARG A 48 0.47 -13.07 14.41
CA ARG A 48 -0.97 -12.87 14.57
C ARG A 48 -1.33 -11.60 15.35
N ILE A 49 -0.65 -11.35 16.49
CA ILE A 49 -0.82 -10.12 17.28
C ILE A 49 -0.44 -8.91 16.43
N SER A 50 0.68 -8.98 15.71
CA SER A 50 1.11 -7.91 14.81
C SER A 50 0.07 -7.65 13.72
N GLN A 51 -0.48 -8.67 13.06
CA GLN A 51 -1.54 -8.50 12.05
C GLN A 51 -2.82 -7.86 12.60
N ARG A 52 -3.15 -8.12 13.88
CA ARG A 52 -4.28 -7.49 14.57
C ARG A 52 -4.01 -6.01 14.84
N GLU A 53 -2.80 -5.66 15.27
CA GLU A 53 -2.37 -4.28 15.52
C GLU A 53 -2.15 -3.49 14.23
N THR A 54 -1.64 -4.15 13.19
CA THR A 54 -1.46 -3.62 11.83
C THR A 54 -2.64 -3.94 10.93
N GLY A 55 -3.83 -4.22 11.48
CA GLY A 55 -5.04 -4.48 10.70
C GLY A 55 -5.17 -3.45 9.58
N PRO A 56 -5.68 -3.84 8.38
CA PRO A 56 -5.47 -3.13 7.12
C PRO A 56 -5.58 -1.63 7.38
N SER A 57 -4.43 -0.96 7.44
CA SER A 57 -4.40 0.45 7.72
C SER A 57 -5.10 1.08 6.54
N LYS A 58 -6.37 1.48 6.74
CA LYS A 58 -7.16 2.26 5.78
C LYS A 58 -6.44 3.55 5.35
N ASP A 59 -5.33 3.87 6.00
CA ASP A 59 -4.47 5.02 5.78
C ASP A 59 -3.15 4.73 5.05
N SER A 60 -2.77 3.48 4.75
CA SER A 60 -1.63 3.23 3.83
C SER A 60 -2.08 3.30 2.37
N LYS A 61 -2.71 4.42 2.02
CA LYS A 61 -3.05 4.77 0.66
C LYS A 61 -1.75 5.04 -0.10
N ASN A 62 -1.25 4.02 -0.80
CA ASN A 62 -0.07 4.18 -1.64
C ASN A 62 -0.43 5.13 -2.78
N HIS A 63 0.26 6.27 -2.89
CA HIS A 63 0.07 7.18 -4.00
C HIS A 63 1.13 6.91 -5.08
N VAL A 64 0.67 6.81 -6.32
CA VAL A 64 1.55 6.76 -7.50
C VAL A 64 1.52 8.13 -8.15
N TYR A 65 2.69 8.67 -8.47
CA TYR A 65 2.83 9.97 -9.14
C TYR A 65 3.33 9.77 -10.58
N ARG A 66 2.79 10.55 -11.51
CA ARG A 66 3.30 10.70 -12.88
C ARG A 66 3.56 12.17 -13.18
N VAL A 67 4.53 12.43 -14.03
CA VAL A 67 4.82 13.75 -14.59
C VAL A 67 4.50 13.69 -16.08
N LEU A 68 3.67 14.60 -16.54
CA LEU A 68 3.26 14.73 -17.93
C LEU A 68 3.82 16.04 -18.49
N GLN A 69 4.51 15.96 -19.61
CA GLN A 69 5.06 17.11 -20.33
C GLN A 69 4.19 17.38 -21.55
N PHE A 70 3.84 18.65 -21.80
CA PHE A 70 3.04 19.05 -22.95
C PHE A 70 3.27 20.52 -23.30
N HIS A 71 3.06 20.87 -24.57
CA HIS A 71 2.99 22.26 -25.02
C HIS A 71 1.59 22.86 -24.80
N GLU A 72 1.50 24.18 -24.71
CA GLU A 72 0.24 24.91 -24.51
C GLU A 72 -0.89 24.47 -25.47
N GLU A 73 -0.55 24.22 -26.74
CA GLU A 73 -1.48 23.80 -27.78
C GLU A 73 -2.02 22.37 -27.62
N GLU A 74 -1.34 21.52 -26.84
CA GLU A 74 -1.70 20.13 -26.62
C GLU A 74 -2.56 19.92 -25.36
N LEU A 75 -2.79 20.98 -24.57
CA LEU A 75 -3.43 20.89 -23.25
C LEU A 75 -4.80 20.21 -23.29
N THR A 76 -5.68 20.63 -24.21
CA THR A 76 -7.03 20.05 -24.31
C THR A 76 -6.95 18.56 -24.68
N GLN A 77 -6.05 18.19 -25.60
CA GLN A 77 -5.86 16.81 -26.00
C GLN A 77 -5.35 15.96 -24.83
N MET A 78 -4.33 16.43 -24.11
CA MET A 78 -3.75 15.75 -22.96
C MET A 78 -4.79 15.51 -21.85
N VAL A 79 -5.58 16.53 -21.50
CA VAL A 79 -6.63 16.39 -20.49
C VAL A 79 -7.73 15.41 -20.94
N SER A 80 -8.06 15.41 -22.24
CA SER A 80 -9.07 14.51 -22.78
C SER A 80 -8.65 13.04 -22.86
N SER A 81 -7.35 12.76 -22.97
CA SER A 81 -6.80 11.40 -23.07
C SER A 81 -6.30 10.85 -21.73
N MET A 82 -6.22 11.68 -20.68
CA MET A 82 -5.85 11.25 -19.34
C MET A 82 -6.87 10.22 -18.83
N SER A 83 -6.39 9.06 -18.38
CA SER A 83 -7.24 8.01 -17.83
C SER A 83 -7.97 8.47 -16.57
N ASP A 84 -9.13 7.87 -16.32
CA ASP A 84 -9.91 8.18 -15.11
C ASP A 84 -9.12 7.84 -13.83
N GLY A 85 -9.33 8.65 -12.78
CA GLY A 85 -8.77 8.40 -11.45
C GLY A 85 -7.42 9.06 -11.16
N TRP A 86 -6.80 9.74 -12.13
CA TRP A 86 -5.68 10.65 -11.86
C TRP A 86 -6.18 11.97 -11.26
N LYS A 87 -5.52 12.43 -10.20
CA LYS A 87 -5.74 13.71 -9.55
C LYS A 87 -4.64 14.68 -9.95
N PHE A 88 -5.04 15.90 -10.27
CA PHE A 88 -4.10 16.99 -10.48
C PHE A 88 -3.45 17.42 -9.17
N GLU A 89 -2.12 17.53 -9.15
CA GLU A 89 -1.35 17.98 -7.99
C GLU A 89 -0.72 19.36 -8.23
N GLN A 90 -0.04 19.53 -9.37
CA GLN A 90 0.73 20.74 -9.64
C GLN A 90 0.99 20.91 -11.15
N LEU A 91 1.03 22.17 -11.61
CA LEU A 91 1.44 22.56 -12.96
C LEU A 91 2.63 23.51 -12.88
N ILE A 92 3.68 23.24 -13.65
CA ILE A 92 4.92 24.02 -13.67
C ILE A 92 5.12 24.50 -15.10
N ASN A 93 5.24 25.82 -15.31
CA ASN A 93 5.68 26.38 -16.58
C ASN A 93 7.21 26.33 -16.63
N ILE A 94 7.76 25.67 -17.65
CA ILE A 94 9.21 25.55 -17.88
C ILE A 94 9.69 26.34 -19.10
N GLY A 95 8.81 27.12 -19.72
CA GLY A 95 9.16 28.02 -20.82
C GLY A 95 10.23 29.06 -20.44
N SER A 96 11.15 29.32 -21.36
CA SER A 96 12.24 30.27 -21.14
C SER A 96 11.72 31.71 -21.08
N GLN A 97 12.03 32.43 -19.99
CA GLN A 97 11.62 33.83 -19.77
C GLN A 97 12.38 34.86 -20.64
N TYR A 98 13.29 34.40 -21.51
CA TYR A 98 14.14 35.25 -22.33
C TYR A 98 14.11 34.80 -23.80
N ASN A 99 12.98 35.01 -24.50
CA ASN A 99 12.90 34.73 -25.94
C ASN A 99 12.76 36.02 -26.76
N TYR A 100 13.87 36.43 -27.36
CA TYR A 100 13.88 37.45 -28.41
C TYR A 100 13.46 36.80 -29.74
N GLY A 101 12.18 36.93 -30.10
CA GLY A 101 11.74 36.80 -31.49
C GLY A 101 11.38 35.40 -32.01
N ASN A 102 11.10 34.42 -31.15
CA ASN A 102 10.52 33.14 -31.57
C ASN A 102 9.23 32.85 -30.79
N GLU A 103 8.13 32.56 -31.49
CA GLU A 103 6.85 32.07 -30.92
C GLU A 103 7.02 30.62 -30.45
N GLU A 104 7.89 30.40 -29.48
CA GLU A 104 8.02 29.09 -28.86
C GLU A 104 6.91 28.99 -27.82
N HIS A 105 5.90 28.17 -28.12
CA HIS A 105 4.74 27.94 -27.27
C HIS A 105 5.17 27.51 -25.86
N ALA A 106 4.46 27.99 -24.84
CA ALA A 106 4.79 27.68 -23.46
C ALA A 106 4.78 26.17 -23.21
N GLU A 107 5.79 25.69 -22.50
CA GLU A 107 5.97 24.27 -22.17
C GLU A 107 5.69 24.04 -20.69
N PHE A 108 4.99 22.95 -20.38
CA PHE A 108 4.51 22.67 -19.04
C PHE A 108 4.85 21.25 -18.56
N LEU A 109 5.04 21.11 -17.25
CA LEU A 109 5.06 19.84 -16.53
C LEU A 109 3.83 19.79 -15.60
N CYS A 110 2.97 18.80 -15.78
CA CYS A 110 1.84 18.50 -14.90
C CYS A 110 2.14 17.27 -14.04
N ILE A 111 2.07 17.44 -12.72
CA ILE A 111 2.19 16.37 -11.74
C ILE A 111 0.78 15.88 -11.43
N VAL A 112 0.59 14.57 -11.57
CA VAL A 112 -0.66 13.89 -11.23
C VAL A 112 -0.41 12.76 -10.27
N SER A 113 -1.38 12.51 -9.38
CA SER A 113 -1.35 11.40 -8.43
C SER A 113 -2.53 10.44 -8.62
N ARG A 114 -2.35 9.17 -8.27
CA ARG A 114 -3.42 8.19 -8.20
C ARG A 114 -3.29 7.38 -6.91
N GLU A 115 -4.40 7.23 -6.20
CA GLU A 115 -4.49 6.39 -5.01
C GLU A 115 -4.54 4.92 -5.44
N CYS A 116 -3.52 4.14 -5.09
CA CYS A 116 -3.48 2.70 -5.28
C CYS A 116 -3.99 2.02 -4.01
N GLY A 117 -5.25 1.58 -4.02
CA GLY A 117 -5.77 0.71 -2.98
C GLY A 117 -4.99 -0.61 -3.00
N SER A 118 -4.46 -1.03 -1.86
CA SER A 118 -3.82 -2.33 -1.67
C SER A 118 -4.87 -3.45 -1.75
N ASN A 119 -5.41 -3.69 -2.94
CA ASN A 119 -6.23 -4.86 -3.21
C ASN A 119 -5.29 -5.94 -3.75
N PRO A 120 -4.98 -7.02 -3.00
CA PRO A 120 -4.08 -8.09 -3.46
C PRO A 120 -4.63 -8.90 -4.65
N ASN A 121 -5.83 -8.57 -5.15
CA ASN A 121 -6.48 -9.23 -6.29
C ASN A 121 -6.71 -8.32 -7.50
N ALA A 122 -6.18 -7.10 -7.56
CA ALA A 122 -6.29 -6.28 -8.76
C ALA A 122 -5.19 -6.65 -9.76
N THR A 123 -5.52 -7.55 -10.68
CA THR A 123 -4.80 -7.73 -11.95
C THR A 123 -5.02 -6.51 -12.83
N ASP A 124 -4.51 -5.34 -12.44
CA ASP A 124 -4.46 -4.17 -13.32
C ASP A 124 -3.09 -4.12 -13.99
N ILE A 125 -2.95 -4.95 -15.03
CA ILE A 125 -1.90 -4.78 -16.04
C ILE A 125 -2.34 -3.60 -16.90
N GLU A 126 -1.98 -2.38 -16.48
CA GLU A 126 -2.08 -1.21 -17.35
C GLU A 126 -0.88 -1.24 -18.32
N PRO A 127 -1.08 -1.17 -19.65
CA PRO A 127 0.00 -1.23 -20.60
C PRO A 127 0.90 0.00 -20.44
N THR A 128 2.18 -0.23 -20.23
CA THR A 128 3.20 0.82 -20.30
C THR A 128 3.33 1.26 -21.76
N ASP A 129 2.48 2.18 -22.20
CA ASP A 129 2.67 2.84 -23.49
C ASP A 129 3.84 3.80 -23.37
N ARG A 130 4.95 3.39 -23.99
CA ARG A 130 6.08 4.26 -24.32
C ARG A 130 5.69 5.10 -25.53
N ALA A 131 5.70 6.42 -25.36
CA ALA A 131 5.98 7.36 -26.44
C ALA A 131 7.27 8.10 -26.09
#